data_AF-A0AAV5B0C3-F1
#
_entry.id   AF-A0AAV5B0C3-F1
#
_cell.length_a   1.000
_cell.length_b   1.000
_cell.length_c   1.000
_cell.angle_alpha   90.00
_cell.angle_beta   90.00
_cell.angle_gamma   90.00
#
_symmetry.space_group_name_H-M   'P 1'
#
loop_
_entity.id
_entity.type
_entity.pdbx_description
1 polymer ?
#
loop_
_entity_poly.entity_id
_entity_poly.type
_entity_poly.pdbx_seq_one_letter_code
_entity_poly.pdbx_strand_id
1 'polypeptide(L)'
;MKKYLIYTLLLSIFVACSEKGQLSQSTAKDLIESHLANEKVFESATITLGEMKLKTNKDTEKIKQIKLLGNENFFDIEEIKSKKRLFSSDSLWIINIKLDEKALPYVIELKETKAKVKTIEYQLTTSKDITIEQKGEKRANASAILRKVKTPFYSFGKDKTEQDFIVKTFKFKYSDENGWEIIR
;
A
#
# COMPACT_ATOMS: atom_id res chain seq x y z
N MET A 1 -23.00 37.43 54.90
CA MET A 1 -22.62 36.10 54.36
C MET A 1 -23.84 35.54 53.65
N LYS A 2 -23.92 35.15 52.38
CA LYS A 2 -22.97 34.87 51.29
C LYS A 2 -23.67 35.35 49.99
N LYS A 3 -22.95 36.05 49.12
CA LYS A 3 -23.39 36.41 47.77
C LYS A 3 -23.00 35.26 46.83
N TYR A 4 -23.95 34.68 46.10
CA TYR A 4 -23.67 33.72 45.04
C TYR A 4 -23.64 34.47 43.71
N LEU A 5 -22.43 34.72 43.20
CA LEU A 5 -22.17 35.22 41.87
C LEU A 5 -22.41 34.07 40.87
N ILE A 6 -23.42 34.19 40.03
CA ILE A 6 -23.64 33.32 38.88
C ILE A 6 -22.78 33.87 37.74
N TYR A 7 -21.73 33.14 37.36
CA TYR A 7 -20.88 33.47 36.22
C TYR A 7 -21.37 32.64 35.02
N THR A 8 -22.13 33.27 34.12
CA THR A 8 -22.48 32.69 32.82
C THR A 8 -21.26 32.72 31.90
N LEU A 9 -20.63 31.56 31.73
CA LEU A 9 -19.62 31.31 30.71
C LEU A 9 -20.31 31.24 29.35
N LEU A 10 -20.27 32.34 28.59
CA LEU A 10 -20.67 32.37 27.19
C LEU A 10 -19.65 31.56 26.39
N LEU A 11 -19.97 30.29 26.10
CA LEU A 11 -19.21 29.47 25.18
C LEU A 11 -19.59 29.90 23.75
N SER A 12 -18.83 30.84 23.20
CA SER A 12 -18.89 31.19 21.78
C SER A 12 -18.37 29.99 20.97
N ILE A 13 -19.30 29.12 20.57
CA ILE A 13 -19.05 28.10 19.57
C ILE A 13 -18.79 28.85 18.26
N PHE A 14 -17.52 28.98 17.87
CA PHE A 14 -17.16 29.27 16.49
C PHE A 14 -17.68 28.10 15.64
N VAL A 15 -18.91 28.23 15.14
CA VAL A 15 -19.35 27.45 13.99
C VAL A 15 -18.52 27.98 12.84
N ALA A 16 -17.40 27.31 12.54
CA ALA A 16 -16.74 27.47 11.27
C ALA A 16 -17.82 27.22 10.21
N CYS A 17 -18.19 28.29 9.51
CA CYS A 17 -19.09 28.23 8.37
C CYS A 17 -18.32 27.49 7.26
N SER A 18 -18.25 26.15 7.36
CA SER A 18 -17.86 25.33 6.21
C SER A 18 -18.92 25.59 5.15
N GLU A 19 -18.52 26.08 3.99
CA GLU A 19 -19.38 26.13 2.81
C GLU A 19 -20.05 24.75 2.65
N LYS A 20 -21.31 24.65 3.06
CA LYS A 20 -22.02 23.38 3.14
C LYS A 20 -21.98 22.72 1.76
N GLY A 21 -21.40 21.54 1.68
CA GLY A 21 -21.37 20.73 0.47
C GLY A 21 -20.18 20.96 -0.48
N GLN A 22 -19.16 21.75 -0.13
CA GLN A 22 -17.90 21.71 -0.89
C GLN A 22 -16.93 20.65 -0.35
N LEU A 23 -16.23 19.95 -1.25
CA LEU A 23 -15.20 19.00 -0.85
C LEU A 23 -13.93 19.77 -0.49
N SER A 24 -13.53 19.71 0.79
CA SER A 24 -12.27 20.31 1.23
C SER A 24 -11.07 19.40 0.93
N GLN A 25 -9.86 19.97 0.83
CA GLN A 25 -8.62 19.20 0.64
C GLN A 25 -8.33 18.23 1.79
N SER A 26 -8.63 18.61 3.04
CA SER A 26 -8.44 17.72 4.20
C SER A 26 -9.42 16.56 4.17
N THR A 27 -10.71 16.83 3.91
CA THR A 27 -11.72 15.77 3.75
C THR A 27 -11.37 14.82 2.61
N ALA A 28 -10.94 15.35 1.46
CA ALA A 28 -10.49 14.52 0.35
C ALA A 28 -9.26 13.67 0.72
N LYS A 29 -8.30 14.25 1.45
CA LYS A 29 -7.12 13.53 1.93
C LYS A 29 -7.51 12.35 2.81
N ASP A 30 -8.30 12.57 3.86
CA ASP A 30 -8.67 11.54 4.83
C ASP A 30 -9.44 10.38 4.15
N LEU A 31 -10.35 10.72 3.23
CA LEU A 31 -11.11 9.75 2.45
C LEU A 31 -10.21 8.95 1.50
N ILE A 32 -9.25 9.60 0.81
CA ILE A 32 -8.32 8.91 -0.07
C ILE A 32 -7.38 8.01 0.73
N GLU A 33 -6.81 8.47 1.84
CA GLU A 33 -5.95 7.64 2.70
C GLU A 33 -6.70 6.41 3.21
N SER A 34 -7.95 6.61 3.67
CA SER A 34 -8.82 5.51 4.08
C SER A 34 -9.12 4.55 2.94
N HIS A 35 -9.36 5.05 1.73
CA HIS A 35 -9.61 4.22 0.55
C HIS A 35 -8.34 3.48 0.09
N LEU A 36 -7.16 4.08 0.17
CA LEU A 36 -5.88 3.42 -0.16
C LEU A 36 -5.55 2.30 0.84
N ALA A 37 -5.88 2.46 2.12
CA ALA A 37 -5.71 1.43 3.13
C ALA A 37 -6.68 0.25 2.97
N ASN A 38 -7.92 0.52 2.57
CA ASN A 38 -9.00 -0.47 2.53
C ASN A 38 -9.20 -1.12 1.13
N GLU A 39 -8.80 -0.46 0.04
CA GLU A 39 -8.95 -0.96 -1.33
C GLU A 39 -7.64 -1.36 -2.01
N LYS A 40 -7.74 -2.16 -3.08
CA LYS A 40 -6.62 -2.80 -3.81
C LYS A 40 -5.78 -1.82 -4.67
N VAL A 41 -5.50 -0.63 -4.16
CA VAL A 41 -4.62 0.33 -4.86
C VAL A 41 -3.18 0.02 -4.47
N PHE A 42 -2.63 -1.02 -5.08
CA PHE A 42 -1.24 -1.44 -4.94
C PHE A 42 -0.79 -2.18 -6.21
N GLU A 43 0.51 -2.28 -6.40
CA GLU A 43 1.08 -3.24 -7.36
C GLU A 43 1.35 -4.57 -6.66
N SER A 44 1.36 -5.65 -7.42
CA SER A 44 1.53 -6.99 -6.85
C SER A 44 2.31 -7.91 -7.76
N ALA A 45 2.97 -8.87 -7.15
CA ALA A 45 3.63 -9.99 -7.82
C ALA A 45 3.14 -11.31 -7.25
N THR A 46 3.29 -12.38 -8.02
CA THR A 46 3.11 -13.74 -7.52
C THR A 46 4.48 -14.37 -7.34
N ILE A 47 4.75 -14.83 -6.12
CA ILE A 47 5.94 -15.59 -5.78
C ILE A 47 5.59 -17.08 -5.66
N THR A 48 6.55 -17.93 -6.00
CA THR A 48 6.47 -19.37 -5.78
C THR A 48 6.96 -19.69 -4.38
N LEU A 49 6.23 -20.54 -3.66
CA LEU A 49 6.59 -21.10 -2.37
C LEU A 49 6.77 -22.62 -2.52
N GLY A 50 7.31 -23.27 -1.48
CA GLY A 50 7.61 -24.70 -1.50
C GLY A 50 9.00 -25.00 -2.06
N GLU A 51 9.22 -26.24 -2.50
CA GLU A 51 10.49 -26.68 -3.07
C GLU A 51 10.79 -25.93 -4.39
N MET A 52 11.98 -25.34 -4.47
CA MET A 52 12.48 -24.62 -5.62
C MET A 52 13.89 -25.06 -5.99
N LYS A 53 14.14 -25.17 -7.30
CA LYS A 53 15.45 -25.51 -7.86
C LYS A 53 15.96 -24.33 -8.66
N LEU A 54 16.97 -23.64 -8.14
CA LEU A 54 17.55 -22.45 -8.75
C LEU A 54 18.94 -22.78 -9.30
N LYS A 55 19.23 -22.29 -10.50
CA LYS A 55 20.53 -22.39 -11.14
C LYS A 55 21.38 -21.22 -10.66
N THR A 56 22.52 -21.52 -10.04
CA THR A 56 23.30 -20.53 -9.28
C THR A 56 23.72 -19.34 -10.14
N ASN A 57 24.19 -19.58 -11.36
CA ASN A 57 24.65 -18.53 -12.26
C ASN A 57 23.47 -17.85 -12.98
N LYS A 58 22.52 -18.64 -13.51
CA LYS A 58 21.39 -18.09 -14.28
C LYS A 58 20.38 -17.33 -13.44
N ASP A 59 20.16 -17.76 -12.20
CA ASP A 59 19.17 -17.19 -11.28
C ASP A 59 19.81 -16.29 -10.22
N THR A 60 21.03 -15.80 -10.45
CA THR A 60 21.84 -15.02 -9.49
C THR A 60 21.04 -13.93 -8.79
N GLU A 61 20.32 -13.08 -9.54
CA GLU A 61 19.56 -11.99 -8.96
C GLU A 61 18.38 -12.48 -8.12
N LYS A 62 17.65 -13.49 -8.58
CA LYS A 62 16.55 -14.10 -7.82
C LYS A 62 17.06 -14.73 -6.52
N ILE A 63 18.21 -15.39 -6.56
CA ILE A 63 18.87 -15.99 -5.38
C ILE A 63 19.26 -14.91 -4.38
N LYS A 64 19.84 -13.79 -4.83
CA LYS A 64 20.18 -12.66 -3.96
C LYS A 64 18.95 -12.12 -3.23
N GLN A 65 17.85 -11.91 -3.96
CA GLN A 65 16.61 -11.39 -3.37
C GLN A 65 15.97 -12.37 -2.39
N ILE A 66 15.95 -13.66 -2.71
CA ILE A 66 15.46 -14.68 -1.78
C ILE A 66 16.28 -14.69 -0.50
N LYS A 67 17.62 -14.68 -0.59
CA LYS A 67 18.50 -14.63 0.58
C LYS A 67 18.33 -13.36 1.41
N LEU A 68 18.17 -12.21 0.75
CA LEU A 68 17.91 -10.94 1.43
C LEU A 68 16.62 -11.02 2.24
N LEU A 69 15.52 -11.50 1.64
CA LEU A 69 14.25 -11.69 2.34
C LEU A 69 14.33 -12.74 3.44
N GLY A 70 15.17 -13.77 3.30
CA GLY A 70 15.46 -14.72 4.38
C GLY A 70 16.16 -14.04 5.56
N ASN A 71 17.22 -13.28 5.30
CA ASN A 71 17.97 -12.55 6.33
C ASN A 71 17.12 -11.51 7.06
N GLU A 72 16.12 -10.95 6.38
CA GLU A 72 15.19 -9.97 6.93
C GLU A 72 13.95 -10.60 7.59
N ASN A 73 13.89 -11.94 7.69
CA ASN A 73 12.79 -12.73 8.26
C ASN A 73 11.45 -12.51 7.53
N PHE A 74 11.47 -12.33 6.22
CA PHE A 74 10.28 -12.38 5.37
C PHE A 74 10.06 -13.77 4.76
N PHE A 75 11.14 -14.52 4.56
CA PHE A 75 11.12 -15.91 4.13
C PHE A 75 11.76 -16.80 5.18
N ASP A 76 11.10 -17.91 5.49
CA ASP A 76 11.74 -19.06 6.10
C ASP A 76 12.30 -19.94 4.96
N ILE A 77 13.62 -20.15 4.98
CA ILE A 77 14.36 -20.82 3.90
C ILE A 77 15.05 -22.05 4.49
N GLU A 78 14.58 -23.21 4.08
CA GLU A 78 15.22 -24.49 4.37
C GLU A 78 16.06 -24.91 3.18
N GLU A 79 17.38 -25.00 3.35
CA GLU A 79 18.26 -25.53 2.31
C GLU A 79 18.23 -27.06 2.31
N ILE A 80 17.65 -27.64 1.25
CA ILE A 80 17.55 -29.09 1.09
C ILE A 80 18.87 -29.65 0.56
N LYS A 81 19.43 -29.01 -0.48
CA LYS A 81 20.63 -29.49 -1.15
C LYS A 81 21.28 -28.43 -2.03
N SER A 82 22.60 -28.27 -1.89
CA SER A 82 23.45 -27.63 -2.90
C SER A 82 24.34 -28.68 -3.56
N LYS A 83 24.28 -28.80 -4.89
CA LYS A 83 25.12 -29.77 -5.64
C LYS A 83 25.57 -29.20 -6.98
N LYS A 84 26.88 -29.31 -7.25
CA LYS A 84 27.44 -29.13 -8.59
C LYS A 84 26.86 -30.20 -9.52
N ARG A 85 26.24 -29.79 -10.62
CA ARG A 85 25.73 -30.74 -11.63
C ARG A 85 26.92 -31.33 -12.39
N LEU A 86 26.99 -32.66 -12.46
CA LEU A 86 27.94 -33.32 -13.37
C LEU A 86 27.63 -32.86 -14.81
N PHE A 87 28.67 -32.47 -15.56
CA PHE A 87 28.59 -31.98 -16.94
C PHE A 87 27.88 -30.62 -17.16
N SER A 88 27.61 -29.84 -16.11
CA SER A 88 27.15 -28.45 -16.27
C SER A 88 28.14 -27.49 -15.61
N SER A 89 28.31 -26.32 -16.23
CA SER A 89 29.03 -25.20 -15.63
C SER A 89 28.24 -24.54 -14.49
N ASP A 90 26.97 -24.89 -14.32
CA ASP A 90 26.06 -24.29 -13.34
C ASP A 90 25.65 -25.28 -12.25
N SER A 91 25.65 -24.79 -11.01
CA SER A 91 25.28 -25.55 -9.82
C SER A 91 23.80 -25.34 -9.48
N LEU A 92 23.18 -26.30 -8.80
CA LEU A 92 21.81 -26.16 -8.31
C LEU A 92 21.78 -25.83 -6.82
N TRP A 93 21.00 -24.82 -6.48
CA TRP A 93 20.57 -24.51 -5.11
C TRP A 93 19.12 -24.95 -4.97
N ILE A 94 18.89 -25.99 -4.17
CA ILE A 94 17.58 -26.59 -3.91
C ILE A 94 17.15 -26.21 -2.49
N ILE A 95 16.03 -25.51 -2.40
CA ILE A 95 15.51 -24.93 -1.16
C ILE A 95 14.01 -25.16 -1.05
N ASN A 96 13.47 -25.08 0.16
CA ASN A 96 12.05 -24.92 0.43
C ASN A 96 11.83 -23.51 0.99
N ILE A 97 10.90 -22.74 0.42
CA ILE A 97 10.58 -21.39 0.88
C ILE A 97 9.17 -21.36 1.46
N LYS A 98 9.05 -20.79 2.66
CA LYS A 98 7.78 -20.40 3.28
C LYS A 98 7.78 -18.91 3.59
N LEU A 99 6.58 -18.35 3.77
CA LEU A 99 6.43 -17.00 4.29
C LEU A 99 6.55 -17.02 5.81
N ASP A 100 7.30 -16.06 6.34
CA ASP A 100 7.37 -15.78 7.77
C ASP A 100 6.26 -14.78 8.17
N GLU A 101 5.97 -14.65 9.47
CA GLU A 101 4.96 -13.76 10.03
C GLU A 101 5.16 -12.30 9.62
N LYS A 102 6.41 -11.86 9.50
CA LYS A 102 6.75 -10.49 9.06
C LYS A 102 6.25 -10.18 7.65
N ALA A 103 6.02 -11.19 6.81
CA ALA A 103 5.50 -11.02 5.46
C ALA A 103 3.98 -10.76 5.41
N LEU A 104 3.23 -11.13 6.46
CA LEU A 104 1.77 -11.11 6.46
C LEU A 104 1.14 -9.76 6.03
N PRO A 105 1.65 -8.58 6.44
CA PRO A 105 1.07 -7.29 6.01
C PRO A 105 1.09 -7.06 4.50
N TYR A 106 1.97 -7.78 3.79
CA TYR A 106 2.15 -7.68 2.34
C TYR A 106 1.44 -8.78 1.57
N VAL A 107 0.88 -9.80 2.22
CA VAL A 107 0.19 -10.91 1.55
C VAL A 107 -1.23 -10.50 1.16
N ILE A 108 -1.56 -10.66 -0.11
CA ILE A 108 -2.89 -10.41 -0.68
C ILE A 108 -3.67 -11.71 -0.77
N GLU A 109 -3.00 -12.79 -1.17
CA GLU A 109 -3.60 -14.11 -1.38
C GLU A 109 -2.53 -15.17 -1.16
N LEU A 110 -2.84 -16.21 -0.39
CA LEU A 110 -1.94 -17.34 -0.15
C LEU A 110 -2.58 -18.63 -0.67
N LYS A 111 -1.81 -19.36 -1.47
CA LYS A 111 -2.11 -20.72 -1.96
C LYS A 111 -0.97 -21.64 -1.55
N GLU A 112 -1.21 -22.94 -1.67
CA GLU A 112 -0.28 -23.99 -1.27
C GLU A 112 1.17 -23.77 -1.77
N THR A 113 1.35 -23.37 -3.03
CA THR A 113 2.67 -23.19 -3.66
C THR A 113 2.91 -21.78 -4.17
N LYS A 114 2.02 -20.83 -3.87
CA LYS A 114 2.09 -19.47 -4.41
C LYS A 114 1.56 -18.46 -3.41
N ALA A 115 2.22 -17.32 -3.31
CA ALA A 115 1.67 -16.15 -2.65
C ALA A 115 1.59 -14.97 -3.62
N LYS A 116 0.47 -14.26 -3.58
CA LYS A 116 0.35 -12.95 -4.19
C LYS A 116 0.70 -11.92 -3.13
N VAL A 117 1.72 -11.12 -3.38
CA VAL A 117 2.26 -10.13 -2.44
C VAL A 117 2.21 -8.73 -3.04
N LYS A 118 2.00 -7.72 -2.19
CA LYS A 118 2.14 -6.32 -2.55
C LYS A 118 3.61 -6.03 -2.87
N THR A 119 3.87 -5.30 -3.95
CA THR A 119 5.23 -4.91 -4.36
C THR A 119 5.45 -3.41 -4.21
N ILE A 120 4.41 -2.62 -4.47
CA ILE A 120 4.38 -1.17 -4.31
C ILE A 120 3.07 -0.80 -3.63
N GLU A 121 3.16 -0.04 -2.55
CA GLU A 121 2.03 0.64 -1.93
C GLU A 121 2.05 2.12 -2.33
N TYR A 122 0.88 2.76 -2.32
CA TYR A 122 0.77 4.17 -2.68
C TYR A 122 0.37 5.00 -1.47
N GLN A 123 1.05 6.13 -1.26
CA GLN A 123 0.79 7.02 -0.13
C GLN A 123 0.64 8.47 -0.59
N LEU A 124 -0.25 9.20 0.08
CA LEU A 124 -0.31 10.65 0.01
C LEU A 124 0.80 11.23 0.89
N THR A 125 1.53 12.22 0.39
CA THR A 125 2.58 12.90 1.20
C THR A 125 2.01 14.13 1.90
N THR A 126 1.17 14.90 1.23
CA THR A 126 0.51 16.08 1.81
C THR A 126 -0.84 16.36 1.16
N SER A 127 -1.71 17.12 1.86
CA SER A 127 -2.98 17.59 1.28
C SER A 127 -2.77 18.54 0.10
N LYS A 128 -1.59 19.17 -0.02
CA LYS A 128 -1.20 20.00 -1.18
C LYS A 128 -1.02 19.19 -2.46
N ASP A 129 -0.91 17.87 -2.36
CA ASP A 129 -0.81 16.96 -3.51
C ASP A 129 -2.17 16.64 -4.14
N ILE A 130 -3.25 17.26 -3.64
CA ILE A 130 -4.62 17.02 -4.07
C ILE A 130 -5.19 18.27 -4.74
N THR A 131 -5.51 18.14 -6.02
CA THR A 131 -6.24 19.15 -6.80
C THR A 131 -7.70 18.75 -6.90
N ILE A 132 -8.59 19.57 -6.36
CA ILE A 132 -10.04 19.33 -6.37
C ILE A 132 -10.68 20.11 -7.52
N GLU A 133 -11.47 19.42 -8.32
CA GLU A 133 -12.36 19.98 -9.33
C GLU A 133 -13.80 19.69 -8.93
N GLN A 134 -14.51 20.72 -8.45
CA GLN A 134 -15.92 20.61 -8.10
C GLN A 134 -16.78 20.43 -9.37
N LYS A 135 -17.61 19.39 -9.41
CA LYS A 135 -18.54 19.08 -10.51
C LYS A 135 -19.98 19.29 -10.04
N GLY A 136 -20.31 20.51 -9.63
CA GLY A 136 -21.59 20.87 -9.02
C GLY A 136 -21.65 20.59 -7.51
N GLU A 137 -22.82 20.70 -6.89
CA GLU A 137 -22.94 20.69 -5.42
C GLU A 137 -22.66 19.34 -4.78
N LYS A 138 -22.99 18.22 -5.44
CA LYS A 138 -22.91 16.88 -4.85
C LYS A 138 -21.86 15.97 -5.49
N ARG A 139 -21.00 16.49 -6.37
CA ARG A 139 -19.95 15.72 -7.04
C ARG A 139 -18.67 16.51 -7.15
N ALA A 140 -17.55 15.83 -7.01
CA ALA A 140 -16.23 16.41 -7.21
C ALA A 140 -15.26 15.34 -7.75
N ASN A 141 -14.23 15.78 -8.43
CA ASN A 141 -13.07 14.96 -8.75
C ASN A 141 -11.89 15.48 -7.93
N ALA A 142 -11.11 14.59 -7.31
CA ALA A 142 -9.84 14.96 -6.72
C ALA A 142 -8.70 14.20 -7.40
N SER A 143 -7.81 14.92 -8.05
CA SER A 143 -6.58 14.36 -8.60
C SER A 143 -5.49 14.43 -7.55
N ALA A 144 -5.02 13.28 -7.12
CA ALA A 144 -3.98 13.13 -6.11
C ALA A 144 -2.67 12.66 -6.74
N ILE A 145 -1.56 13.26 -6.32
CA ILE A 145 -0.22 12.71 -6.56
C ILE A 145 0.07 11.70 -5.45
N LEU A 146 0.27 10.44 -5.84
CA LEU A 146 0.53 9.34 -4.92
C LEU A 146 1.98 8.87 -5.08
N ARG A 147 2.75 8.89 -3.99
CA ARG A 147 4.12 8.36 -3.97
C ARG A 147 4.10 6.85 -3.93
N LYS A 148 5.04 6.24 -4.66
CA LYS A 148 5.30 4.81 -4.62
C LYS A 148 6.17 4.51 -3.41
N VAL A 149 5.70 3.59 -2.58
CA VAL A 149 6.44 3.04 -1.44
C VAL A 149 6.78 1.59 -1.77
N LYS A 150 8.06 1.32 -1.96
CA LYS A 150 8.57 -0.01 -2.29
C LYS A 150 8.46 -0.90 -1.06
N THR A 151 7.79 -2.03 -1.21
CA THR A 151 7.74 -3.07 -0.18
C THR A 151 9.02 -3.92 -0.24
N PRO A 152 9.28 -4.78 0.77
CA PRO A 152 10.35 -5.77 0.71
C PRO A 152 10.25 -6.68 -0.54
N PHE A 153 9.04 -6.92 -1.04
CA PHE A 153 8.80 -7.77 -2.22
C PHE A 153 8.92 -7.03 -3.56
N TYR A 154 9.30 -5.75 -3.57
CA TYR A 154 9.35 -4.91 -4.78
C TYR A 154 10.10 -5.57 -5.95
N SER A 155 11.22 -6.24 -5.68
CA SER A 155 12.06 -6.89 -6.69
C SER A 155 11.37 -8.04 -7.45
N PHE A 156 10.27 -8.58 -6.94
CA PHE A 156 9.47 -9.61 -7.61
C PHE A 156 8.43 -9.03 -8.56
N GLY A 157 8.14 -7.74 -8.45
CA GLY A 157 7.22 -7.00 -9.32
C GLY A 157 7.90 -6.39 -10.53
N LYS A 158 7.08 -5.99 -11.50
CA LYS A 158 7.49 -5.05 -12.53
C LYS A 158 6.98 -3.70 -12.13
N ASP A 159 7.86 -2.71 -12.02
CA ASP A 159 7.41 -1.33 -11.91
C ASP A 159 6.83 -0.91 -13.26
N LYS A 160 5.60 -0.42 -13.26
CA LYS A 160 4.89 -0.01 -14.48
C LYS A 160 5.44 1.30 -15.05
N THR A 161 6.03 2.15 -14.22
CA THR A 161 6.52 3.47 -14.63
C THR A 161 7.84 3.80 -13.94
N GLU A 162 8.74 4.51 -14.60
CA GLU A 162 10.05 4.87 -14.00
C GLU A 162 9.93 5.94 -12.91
N GLN A 163 8.81 6.65 -12.85
CA GLN A 163 8.58 7.72 -11.88
C GLN A 163 8.21 7.15 -10.52
N ASP A 164 8.71 7.76 -9.45
CA ASP A 164 8.40 7.41 -8.06
C ASP A 164 7.00 7.84 -7.59
N PHE A 165 6.14 8.28 -8.51
CA PHE A 165 4.77 8.68 -8.21
C PHE A 165 3.82 8.35 -9.36
N ILE A 166 2.53 8.31 -9.05
CA ILE A 166 1.43 8.28 -10.02
C ILE A 166 0.47 9.42 -9.73
N VAL A 167 -0.26 9.86 -10.75
CA VAL A 167 -1.41 10.75 -10.57
C VAL A 167 -2.67 9.92 -10.71
N LYS A 168 -3.53 9.94 -9.70
CA LYS A 168 -4.80 9.21 -9.71
C LYS A 168 -5.95 10.15 -9.39
N THR A 169 -6.98 10.11 -10.23
CA THR A 169 -8.21 10.85 -10.01
C THR A 169 -9.22 9.97 -9.28
N PHE A 170 -9.73 10.49 -8.16
CA PHE A 170 -10.79 9.90 -7.36
C PHE A 170 -12.07 10.69 -7.60
N LYS A 171 -13.18 9.98 -7.76
CA LYS A 171 -14.51 10.59 -7.93
C LYS A 171 -15.22 10.57 -6.59
N PHE A 172 -15.83 11.70 -6.24
CA PHE A 172 -16.54 11.87 -4.99
C PHE A 172 -18.01 12.16 -5.23
N LYS A 173 -18.85 11.67 -4.34
CA LYS A 173 -20.28 11.98 -4.26
C LYS A 173 -20.64 12.38 -2.84
N TYR A 174 -21.42 13.45 -2.71
CA TYR A 174 -21.98 13.89 -1.43
C TYR A 174 -23.37 13.29 -1.24
N SER A 175 -23.64 12.77 -0.04
CA SER A 175 -24.96 12.39 0.44
C SER A 175 -25.27 13.14 1.73
N ASP A 176 -26.54 13.48 1.93
CA ASP A 176 -26.96 14.21 3.13
C ASP A 176 -26.85 13.35 4.41
N GLU A 177 -26.82 12.02 4.25
CA GLU A 177 -26.74 11.03 5.34
C GLU A 177 -25.29 10.69 5.73
N ASN A 178 -24.41 10.42 4.76
CA ASN A 178 -23.05 9.93 5.01
C ASN A 178 -21.95 10.96 4.70
N GLY A 179 -22.31 12.13 4.16
CA GLY A 179 -21.34 13.12 3.69
C GLY A 179 -20.67 12.72 2.38
N TRP A 180 -19.40 13.10 2.21
CA TRP A 180 -18.60 12.81 1.01
C TRP A 180 -18.05 11.38 1.03
N GLU A 181 -18.22 10.68 -0.08
CA GLU A 181 -17.70 9.31 -0.28
C GLU A 181 -16.99 9.19 -1.63
N ILE A 182 -15.98 8.32 -1.70
CA ILE A 182 -15.34 7.95 -2.98
C ILE A 182 -16.22 6.93 -3.70
N ILE A 183 -16.52 7.19 -4.96
CA ILE A 183 -17.27 6.29 -5.85
C ILE A 183 -16.34 5.68 -6.90
N ARG A 184 -16.68 4.47 -7.38
CA ARG A 184 -15.97 3.81 -8.48
C ARG A 184 -16.20 4.47 -9.84
#